data_AF-A0A4Q0Z0K4-F1
#
_entry.id   AF-A0A4Q0Z0K4-F1
#
_cell.length_a   1.000
_cell.length_b   1.000
_cell.length_c   1.000
_cell.angle_alpha   90.00
_cell.angle_beta   90.00
_cell.angle_gamma   90.00
#
_symmetry.space_group_name_H-M   'P 1'
#
loop_
_entity.id
_entity.type
_entity.pdbx_description
1 polymer ?
#
loop_
_entity_poly.entity_id
_entity_poly.type
_entity_poly.pdbx_seq_one_letter_code
_entity_poly.pdbx_strand_id
1 'polypeptide(L)'
;MTIQEKLLNLVHNEVIPDVEDYLDELFELVASKKSDDKTKEEIKYMQEMRKEFQDLIDDLEAGEIDDEEAQEIIDEIIDMKSLEE
;
A
#
# COMPACT_ATOMS: atom_id res chain seq x y z
N MET A 1 17.38 3.67 12.99
CA MET A 1 16.87 3.15 11.72
C MET A 1 17.41 1.76 11.49
N THR A 2 16.71 0.82 12.11
CA THR A 2 16.69 -0.59 11.72
C THR A 2 16.07 -0.75 10.34
N ILE A 3 16.10 -1.95 9.76
CA ILE A 3 15.45 -2.18 8.47
C ILE A 3 13.93 -2.17 8.63
N GLN A 4 13.42 -2.74 9.73
CA GLN A 4 12.01 -2.62 10.12
C GLN A 4 11.54 -1.15 10.16
N GLU A 5 12.30 -0.24 10.78
CA GLU A 5 11.97 1.19 10.81
C GLU A 5 11.99 1.83 9.42
N LYS A 6 12.83 1.34 8.49
CA LYS A 6 12.80 1.81 7.09
C LYS A 6 11.55 1.35 6.37
N LEU A 7 11.20 0.07 6.49
CA LEU A 7 10.00 -0.50 5.88
C LEU A 7 8.75 0.22 6.40
N LEU A 8 8.65 0.39 7.72
CA LEU A 8 7.55 1.12 8.34
C LEU A 8 7.41 2.55 7.77
N ASN A 9 8.52 3.27 7.63
CA ASN A 9 8.51 4.62 7.05
C ASN A 9 8.13 4.61 5.56
N LEU A 10 8.60 3.64 4.79
CA LEU A 10 8.28 3.49 3.37
C LEU A 10 6.77 3.24 3.17
N VAL A 11 6.22 2.27 3.93
CA VAL A 11 4.82 1.90 3.82
C VAL A 11 3.92 3.05 4.30
N HIS A 12 4.23 3.64 5.45
CA HIS A 12 3.38 4.68 6.04
C HIS A 12 3.43 6.02 5.30
N ASN A 13 4.60 6.43 4.79
CA ASN A 13 4.76 7.78 4.21
C ASN A 13 4.71 7.80 2.68
N GLU A 14 4.84 6.65 2.02
CA GLU A 14 4.77 6.57 0.57
C GLU A 14 3.66 5.64 0.11
N VAL A 15 3.73 4.35 0.44
CA VAL A 15 2.84 3.34 -0.16
C VAL A 15 1.37 3.55 0.21
N ILE A 16 1.05 3.73 1.49
CA ILE A 16 -0.34 3.97 1.93
C ILE A 16 -0.89 5.28 1.33
N PRO A 17 -0.18 6.42 1.40
CA PRO A 17 -0.62 7.64 0.72
C PRO A 17 -0.87 7.45 -0.78
N ASP A 18 0.01 6.74 -1.49
CA ASP A 18 -0.16 6.47 -2.93
C ASP A 18 -1.47 5.68 -3.20
N VAL A 19 -1.77 4.68 -2.35
CA VAL A 19 -3.01 3.89 -2.43
C VAL A 19 -4.24 4.74 -2.06
N GLU A 20 -4.15 5.60 -1.04
CA GLU A 20 -5.23 6.48 -0.63
C GLU A 20 -5.55 7.53 -1.71
N ASP A 21 -4.54 8.12 -2.33
CA ASP A 21 -4.71 9.09 -3.41
C ASP A 21 -5.43 8.46 -4.61
N TYR A 22 -5.04 7.25 -5.01
CA TYR A 22 -5.73 6.53 -6.09
C TYR A 22 -7.15 6.11 -5.70
N LEU A 23 -7.38 5.70 -4.45
CA LEU A 23 -8.73 5.43 -3.94
C LEU A 23 -9.64 6.66 -4.04
N ASP A 24 -9.11 7.84 -3.70
CA ASP A 24 -9.85 9.10 -3.80
C ASP A 24 -10.22 9.41 -5.25
N GLU A 25 -9.31 9.23 -6.21
CA GLU A 25 -9.63 9.36 -7.65
C GLU A 25 -10.76 8.41 -8.08
N LEU A 26 -10.71 7.15 -7.64
CA LEU A 26 -11.76 6.17 -7.93
C LEU A 26 -13.10 6.58 -7.30
N PHE A 27 -13.10 7.11 -6.07
CA PHE A 27 -14.31 7.62 -5.43
C PHE A 27 -14.88 8.84 -6.14
N GLU A 28 -14.04 9.74 -6.65
CA GLU A 28 -14.48 10.86 -7.49
C GLU A 28 -15.14 10.38 -8.78
N LEU A 29 -14.60 9.33 -9.42
CA LEU A 29 -15.21 8.71 -10.60
C LEU A 29 -16.60 8.14 -10.28
N VAL A 30 -16.76 7.49 -9.12
CA VAL A 30 -18.06 7.01 -8.63
C VAL A 30 -19.02 8.17 -8.37
N ALA A 31 -18.58 9.22 -7.68
CA ALA A 31 -19.39 10.39 -7.39
C ALA A 31 -19.84 11.13 -8.66
N SER A 32 -19.01 11.14 -9.70
CA SER A 32 -19.32 11.75 -11.00
C SER A 32 -20.35 10.97 -11.84
N LYS A 33 -20.85 9.81 -11.35
CA LYS A 33 -21.72 8.86 -12.07
C LYS A 33 -21.13 8.36 -13.40
N LYS A 34 -19.81 8.47 -13.55
CA LYS A 34 -19.05 7.87 -14.68
C LYS A 34 -18.51 6.47 -14.34
N SER A 35 -18.69 6.01 -13.11
CA SER A 35 -18.27 4.68 -12.69
C SER A 35 -19.14 3.58 -13.30
N ASP A 36 -18.47 2.55 -13.78
CA ASP A 36 -19.03 1.24 -14.07
C ASP A 36 -18.78 0.27 -12.89
N ASP A 37 -19.24 -0.98 -13.01
CA ASP A 37 -18.99 -1.99 -11.98
C ASP A 37 -17.50 -2.32 -11.84
N LYS A 38 -16.71 -2.13 -12.91
CA LYS A 38 -15.25 -2.28 -12.88
C LYS A 38 -14.60 -1.29 -11.92
N THR A 39 -15.05 -0.03 -11.91
CA THR A 39 -14.55 0.98 -10.97
C THR A 39 -14.79 0.58 -9.52
N LYS A 40 -15.92 -0.06 -9.22
CA LYS A 40 -16.23 -0.54 -7.85
C LYS A 40 -15.38 -1.74 -7.45
N GLU A 41 -15.10 -2.64 -8.40
CA GLU A 41 -14.18 -3.76 -8.18
C GLU A 41 -12.77 -3.24 -7.89
N GLU A 42 -12.32 -2.22 -8.63
CA GLU A 42 -11.02 -1.57 -8.41
C GLU A 42 -10.93 -0.94 -7.01
N ILE A 43 -11.97 -0.23 -6.58
CA ILE A 43 -12.05 0.33 -5.22
C ILE A 43 -11.91 -0.78 -4.18
N LYS A 44 -12.63 -1.90 -4.36
CA LYS A 44 -12.57 -3.02 -3.44
C LYS A 44 -11.16 -3.61 -3.38
N TYR A 45 -10.51 -3.77 -4.53
CA TYR A 45 -9.14 -4.25 -4.62
C TYR A 45 -8.15 -3.32 -3.91
N MET A 46 -8.25 -2.01 -4.14
CA MET A 46 -7.42 -1.01 -3.46
C MET A 46 -7.66 -0.95 -1.95
N GLN A 47 -8.90 -1.12 -1.49
CA GLN A 47 -9.20 -1.23 -0.06
C GLN A 47 -8.60 -2.49 0.57
N GLU A 48 -8.58 -3.61 -0.15
CA GLU A 48 -7.93 -4.86 0.29
C GLU A 48 -6.41 -4.67 0.37
N MET A 49 -5.79 -4.07 -0.65
CA MET A 49 -4.35 -3.75 -0.65
C MET A 49 -3.95 -2.82 0.50
N ARG A 50 -4.72 -1.74 0.74
CA ARG A 50 -4.49 -0.86 1.88
C ARG A 50 -4.51 -1.63 3.20
N LYS A 51 -5.46 -2.56 3.35
CA LYS A 51 -5.58 -3.37 4.55
C LYS A 51 -4.37 -4.29 4.72
N GLU A 52 -3.90 -4.91 3.66
CA GLU A 52 -2.68 -5.74 3.70
C GLU A 52 -1.47 -4.94 4.15
N PHE A 53 -1.29 -3.70 3.67
CA PHE A 53 -0.23 -2.82 4.16
C PHE A 53 -0.41 -2.36 5.61
N GLN A 54 -1.66 -2.23 6.08
CA GLN A 54 -1.92 -1.93 7.50
C GLN A 54 -1.61 -3.14 8.39
N ASP A 55 -2.01 -4.34 7.98
CA ASP A 55 -1.70 -5.58 8.70
C ASP A 55 -0.15 -5.77 8.75
N LEU A 56 0.58 -5.45 7.67
CA LEU A 56 2.05 -5.43 7.64
C LEU A 56 2.67 -4.46 8.66
N ILE A 57 2.08 -3.27 8.82
CA ILE A 57 2.53 -2.29 9.81
C ILE A 57 2.34 -2.84 11.23
N ASP A 58 1.16 -3.42 11.49
CA ASP A 58 0.84 -3.99 12.80
C ASP A 58 1.84 -5.12 13.16
N ASP A 59 2.20 -5.97 12.19
CA ASP A 59 3.19 -7.04 12.35
C ASP A 59 4.61 -6.48 12.62
N LEU A 60 5.00 -5.39 11.95
CA LEU A 60 6.27 -4.70 12.20
C LEU A 60 6.32 -4.10 13.61
N GLU A 61 5.24 -3.45 14.05
CA GLU A 61 5.14 -2.87 15.40
C GLU A 61 5.09 -3.93 16.50
N ALA A 62 4.50 -5.09 16.21
CA ALA A 62 4.49 -6.26 17.09
C ALA A 62 5.86 -6.97 17.15
N GLY A 63 6.78 -6.64 16.24
CA GLY A 63 8.10 -7.29 16.12
C GLY A 63 7.99 -8.72 15.59
N GLU A 64 6.95 -9.01 14.81
CA GLU A 64 6.72 -10.31 14.17
C GLU A 64 7.51 -10.47 12.88
N ILE A 65 8.01 -9.37 12.31
CA ILE A 65 8.84 -9.31 11.11
C ILE A 65 10.25 -8.94 11.50
N ASP A 66 11.24 -9.75 11.11
CA ASP A 66 12.65 -9.46 11.38
C ASP A 66 13.31 -8.53 10.32
N ASP A 67 14.57 -8.16 10.53
CA ASP A 67 15.29 -7.27 9.61
C ASP A 67 15.60 -7.92 8.24
N GLU A 68 15.68 -9.25 8.15
CA GLU A 68 15.89 -9.96 6.87
C GLU A 68 14.58 -9.97 6.06
N GLU A 69 13.47 -10.35 6.68
CA GLU A 69 12.13 -10.30 6.09
C GLU A 69 11.75 -8.87 5.69
N ALA A 70 12.02 -7.89 6.55
CA ALA A 70 11.76 -6.49 6.23
C ALA A 70 12.57 -6.00 5.02
N GLN A 71 13.80 -6.49 4.82
CA GLN A 71 14.60 -6.12 3.65
C GLN A 71 14.02 -6.70 2.37
N GLU A 72 13.58 -7.97 2.38
CA GLU A 72 12.95 -8.61 1.22
C GLU A 72 11.69 -7.85 0.79
N ILE A 73 10.85 -7.45 1.75
CA ILE A 73 9.63 -6.67 1.46
C ILE A 73 9.97 -5.29 0.91
N ILE A 74 10.99 -4.60 1.43
CA ILE A 74 11.45 -3.31 0.88
C ILE A 74 11.87 -3.48 -0.58
N ASP A 75 12.66 -4.52 -0.87
CA ASP A 75 13.16 -4.76 -2.22
C ASP A 75 12.00 -5.05 -3.18
N GLU A 76 11.00 -5.84 -2.77
CA GLU A 76 9.79 -6.08 -3.55
C GLU A 76 8.98 -4.79 -3.81
N ILE A 77 8.80 -3.94 -2.80
CA ILE A 77 8.09 -2.66 -2.96
C ILE A 77 8.84 -1.74 -3.92
N ILE A 78 10.16 -1.64 -3.79
CA ILE A 78 10.99 -0.81 -4.67
C ILE A 78 10.94 -1.34 -6.11
N ASP A 79 11.00 -2.65 -6.30
CA ASP A 79 10.89 -3.27 -7.63
C ASP A 79 9.52 -2.97 -8.27
N MET A 80 8.43 -3.06 -7.50
CA MET A 80 7.09 -2.69 -7.96
C MET A 80 7.02 -1.21 -8.37
N LYS A 81 7.56 -0.29 -7.56
CA LYS A 81 7.58 1.16 -7.87
C LYS A 81 8.51 1.50 -9.03
N SER A 82 9.64 0.81 -9.16
CA SER A 82 10.64 1.08 -10.21
C SER A 82 10.20 0.59 -11.59
N LEU A 83 9.24 -0.35 -11.65
CA LEU A 83 8.62 -0.79 -12.89
C LEU A 83 7.65 0.26 -13.49
N GLU A 84 7.37 1.34 -12.76
CA GLU A 84 6.52 2.45 -13.23
C GLU A 84 7.30 3.60 -13.91
N GLU A 85 8.64 3.54 -13.97
CA GLU A 85 9.51 4.42 -14.79
C GLU A 85 9.89 3.83 -16.17
#